data_AF-A0A964MF80-F1
#
_entry.id   AF-A0A964MF80-F1
#
_cell.length_a   1.000
_cell.length_b   1.000
_cell.length_c   1.000
_cell.angle_alpha   90.00
_cell.angle_beta   90.00
_cell.angle_gamma   90.00
#
_symmetry.space_group_name_H-M   'P 1'
#
loop_
_entity.id
_entity.type
_entity.pdbx_description
1 polymer ?
#
loop_
_entity_poly.entity_id
_entity_poly.type
_entity_poly.pdbx_seq_one_letter_code
_entity_poly.pdbx_strand_id
1 'polypeptide(L)'
;VATDRQYTDGNGQRVKETTWFRISVWGKQAETTNQYLKKGSMVLVDGRLTADPKTGGPRIWKKQDGTEGASFEISANSVRFLSPRSETGGAGGEYSEEGPAVPAGGEEDIPF
;
A
#
# COMPACT_ATOMS: atom_id res chain seq x y z
N VAL A 1 9.08 4.31 -5.75
CA VAL A 1 8.12 3.43 -5.05
C VAL A 1 7.48 2.52 -6.09
N ALA A 2 7.25 1.24 -5.77
CA ALA A 2 6.59 0.30 -6.67
C ALA A 2 5.28 -0.17 -6.04
N THR A 3 4.27 -0.39 -6.88
CA THR A 3 2.99 -0.96 -6.47
C THR A 3 2.63 -2.09 -7.43
N ASP A 4 2.30 -3.25 -6.87
CA ASP A 4 1.89 -4.43 -7.61
C ASP A 4 0.36 -4.58 -7.57
N ARG A 5 -0.24 -4.93 -8.71
CA ARG A 5 -1.64 -5.33 -8.84
C ARG A 5 -1.71 -6.69 -9.51
N GLN A 6 -2.55 -7.58 -8.98
CA GLN A 6 -2.86 -8.87 -9.61
C GLN A 6 -4.34 -8.93 -9.97
N TYR A 7 -4.64 -9.33 -11.19
CA TYR A 7 -6.02 -9.50 -11.68
C TYR A 7 -6.09 -10.58 -12.76
N THR A 8 -7.28 -11.09 -13.03
CA THR A 8 -7.53 -12.00 -14.14
C THR A 8 -8.03 -11.19 -15.34
N ASP A 9 -7.41 -11.36 -16.51
CA ASP A 9 -7.84 -10.69 -17.74
C ASP A 9 -9.06 -11.37 -18.38
N GLY A 10 -9.56 -10.79 -19.48
CA GLY A 10 -10.72 -11.33 -20.21
C GLY A 10 -10.49 -12.70 -20.84
N ASN A 11 -9.24 -13.16 -20.94
CA ASN A 11 -8.86 -14.47 -21.47
C ASN A 11 -8.67 -15.51 -20.34
N GLY A 12 -8.97 -15.15 -19.09
CA GLY A 12 -8.79 -16.01 -17.93
C GLY A 12 -7.34 -16.11 -17.44
N GLN A 13 -6.41 -15.32 -17.96
CA GLN A 13 -5.01 -15.34 -17.53
C GLN A 13 -4.79 -14.44 -16.31
N ARG A 14 -4.00 -14.93 -15.36
CA ARG A 14 -3.55 -14.11 -14.21
C ARG A 14 -2.47 -13.16 -14.66
N VAL A 15 -2.75 -11.87 -14.61
CA VAL A 15 -1.83 -10.79 -14.94
C VAL A 15 -1.28 -10.19 -13.64
N LYS A 16 0.04 -10.04 -13.58
CA LYS A 16 0.72 -9.24 -12.56
C LYS A 16 1.26 -7.98 -13.20
N GLU A 17 0.80 -6.83 -12.72
CA GLU A 17 1.24 -5.51 -13.19
C GLU A 17 2.00 -4.80 -12.06
N THR A 18 3.18 -4.28 -12.39
CA THR A 18 3.99 -3.47 -11.46
C THR A 18 4.10 -2.05 -12.01
N THR A 19 3.61 -1.07 -11.24
CA THR A 19 3.74 0.35 -11.57
C THR A 19 4.81 1.01 -10.72
N TRP A 20 5.65 1.82 -11.35
CA TRP A 20 6.74 2.55 -10.70
C TRP A 20 6.44 4.04 -10.61
N PHE A 21 6.50 4.56 -9.39
CA PHE A 21 6.27 5.97 -9.06
C PHE A 21 7.58 6.63 -8.61
N ARG A 22 7.85 7.81 -9.15
CA ARG A 22 8.91 8.71 -8.69
C ARG A 22 8.32 9.64 -7.65
N ILE A 23 8.74 9.50 -6.39
CA ILE A 23 8.23 10.30 -5.28
C ILE A 23 9.29 11.32 -4.88
N SER A 24 8.92 12.59 -4.81
CA SER A 24 9.75 13.66 -4.25
C SER A 24 9.20 14.05 -2.88
N VAL A 25 10.05 14.00 -1.85
CA VAL A 25 9.72 14.38 -0.47
C VAL A 25 10.62 15.54 -0.08
N TRP A 26 10.09 16.55 0.62
CA TRP A 26 10.82 17.76 0.98
C TRP A 26 10.70 18.09 2.47
N GLY A 27 11.59 18.96 2.95
CA GLY A 27 11.60 19.46 4.33
C GLY A 27 11.80 18.35 5.38
N LYS A 28 11.16 18.51 6.55
CA LYS A 28 11.32 17.61 7.71
C LYS A 28 10.96 16.14 7.40
N GLN A 29 9.97 15.92 6.52
CA GLN A 29 9.60 14.56 6.09
C GLN A 29 10.71 13.90 5.29
N ALA A 30 11.50 14.66 4.52
CA ALA A 30 12.63 14.13 3.74
C ALA A 30 13.76 13.65 4.65
N GLU A 31 14.08 14.41 5.70
CA GLU A 31 15.08 14.02 6.70
C GLU A 31 14.68 12.71 7.38
N THR A 32 13.43 12.62 7.84
CA THR A 32 12.90 11.40 8.49
C THR A 32 12.91 10.22 7.52
N THR A 33 12.46 10.44 6.29
CA THR A 33 12.47 9.43 5.23
C THR A 33 13.88 8.92 4.94
N ASN A 34 14.87 9.81 4.85
CA ASN A 34 16.26 9.43 4.61
C ASN A 34 16.87 8.61 5.75
N GLN A 35 16.49 8.91 7.01
CA GLN A 35 17.00 8.18 8.17
C GLN A 35 16.39 6.77 8.32
N TYR A 36 15.10 6.62 8.02
CA TYR A 36 14.37 5.38 8.35
C TYR A 36 14.03 4.49 7.15
N LEU A 37 13.89 5.03 5.93
CA LEU A 37 13.58 4.21 4.77
C LEU A 37 14.81 3.50 4.21
N LYS A 38 14.62 2.23 3.90
CA LYS A 38 15.58 1.40 3.17
C LYS A 38 14.90 0.77 1.95
N LYS A 39 15.70 0.18 1.06
CA LYS A 39 15.15 -0.60 -0.05
C LYS A 39 14.25 -1.71 0.50
N GLY A 40 13.03 -1.82 -0.02
CA GLY A 40 12.04 -2.80 0.42
C GLY A 40 11.15 -2.36 1.58
N SER A 41 11.42 -1.21 2.22
CA SER A 41 10.51 -0.64 3.21
C SER A 41 9.15 -0.33 2.57
N MET A 42 8.08 -0.75 3.23
CA MET A 42 6.72 -0.41 2.80
C MET A 42 6.34 0.97 3.31
N VAL A 43 5.65 1.72 2.45
CA VAL A 43 5.24 3.09 2.75
C VAL A 43 3.87 3.38 2.15
N LEU A 44 3.12 4.23 2.84
CA LEU A 44 1.99 4.94 2.27
C LEU A 44 2.42 6.38 2.01
N VAL A 45 2.22 6.84 0.78
CA VAL A 45 2.53 8.20 0.35
C VAL A 45 1.22 8.92 0.03
N ASP A 46 1.00 10.05 0.67
CA ASP A 46 -0.05 11.02 0.33
C ASP A 46 0.62 12.23 -0.33
N GLY A 47 0.06 12.71 -1.44
CA GLY A 47 0.65 13.82 -2.18
C GLY A 47 -0.12 14.18 -3.44
N ARG A 48 0.51 15.00 -4.28
CA ARG A 48 -0.03 15.46 -5.56
C ARG A 48 0.70 14.79 -6.73
N LEU A 49 -0.07 14.26 -7.67
CA LEU A 49 0.47 13.83 -8.97
C LEU A 49 0.94 15.04 -9.78
N THR A 50 2.19 15.01 -10.20
CA THR A 50 2.78 16.00 -11.11
C THR A 50 2.61 15.47 -12.53
N ALA A 51 1.62 16.02 -13.23
CA ALA A 51 1.43 15.77 -14.66
C ALA A 51 2.39 16.61 -15.50
N ASP A 52 2.68 16.14 -16.72
CA ASP A 52 3.39 16.92 -17.72
C ASP A 52 2.54 18.14 -18.14
N PRO A 53 3.08 19.38 -18.07
CA PRO A 53 2.32 20.58 -18.40
C PRO A 53 1.82 20.65 -19.85
N LYS A 54 2.43 19.91 -20.78
CA LYS A 54 2.08 19.92 -22.21
C LYS A 54 1.05 18.84 -22.54
N THR A 55 1.19 17.65 -21.96
CA THR A 55 0.34 16.50 -22.31
C THR A 55 -0.77 16.22 -21.30
N GLY A 56 -0.68 16.77 -20.08
CA GLY A 56 -1.59 16.47 -18.97
C GLY A 56 -1.47 15.04 -18.43
N GLY A 57 -0.60 14.22 -19.02
CA GLY A 57 -0.35 12.83 -18.64
C GLY A 57 0.96 12.65 -17.87
N PRO A 58 1.45 11.41 -17.76
CA PRO A 58 2.77 11.12 -17.18
C PRO A 58 3.88 11.78 -17.99
N ARG A 59 4.98 12.15 -17.32
CA ARG A 59 6.12 12.76 -17.99
C ARG A 59 6.80 11.76 -18.92
N ILE A 60 6.91 12.09 -20.20
CA ILE A 60 7.57 11.26 -21.20
C ILE A 60 9.04 11.63 -21.29
N TRP A 61 9.91 10.61 -21.37
CA TRP A 61 11.35 10.78 -21.49
C TRP A 61 11.94 9.70 -22.41
N LYS A 62 13.05 9.99 -23.08
CA LYS A 62 13.77 8.99 -23.89
C LYS A 62 14.69 8.16 -23.01
N LYS A 63 14.52 6.84 -23.05
CA LYS A 63 15.41 5.88 -22.41
C LYS A 63 16.75 5.81 -23.16
N GLN A 64 17.75 5.21 -22.51
CA GLN A 64 19.08 4.99 -23.13
C GLN A 64 19.02 4.10 -24.38
N ASP A 65 18.02 3.23 -24.46
CA ASP A 65 17.74 2.36 -25.62
C ASP A 65 17.02 3.09 -26.78
N GLY A 66 16.73 4.38 -26.63
CA GLY A 66 16.02 5.19 -27.63
C GLY A 66 14.49 5.10 -27.57
N THR A 67 13.92 4.22 -26.76
CA THR A 67 12.46 4.09 -26.60
C THR A 67 11.89 5.15 -25.67
N GLU A 68 10.59 5.44 -25.82
CA GLU A 68 9.88 6.35 -24.92
C GLU A 68 9.54 5.65 -23.60
N GLY A 69 9.80 6.33 -22.50
CA GLY A 69 9.40 5.94 -21.15
C GLY A 69 8.41 6.93 -20.58
N ALA A 70 7.43 6.43 -19.83
CA ALA A 70 6.53 7.23 -19.01
C ALA A 70 7.03 7.27 -17.56
N SER A 71 6.83 8.40 -16.88
CA SER A 71 7.17 8.60 -15.48
C SER A 71 5.99 9.18 -14.73
N PHE A 72 5.51 8.45 -13.72
CA PHE A 72 4.52 8.93 -12.78
C PHE A 72 5.22 9.63 -11.62
N GLU A 73 5.20 10.96 -11.62
CA GLU A 73 5.87 11.78 -10.62
C GLU A 73 4.86 12.26 -9.57
N ILE A 74 5.21 12.13 -8.28
CA ILE A 74 4.36 12.53 -7.16
C ILE A 74 5.19 13.40 -6.21
N SER A 75 4.65 14.57 -5.87
CA SER A 75 5.16 15.40 -4.78
C SER A 75 4.45 14.99 -3.49
N ALA A 76 5.18 14.40 -2.55
CA ALA A 76 4.60 13.89 -1.31
C ALA A 76 4.34 15.02 -0.30
N ASN A 77 3.14 15.03 0.25
CA ASN A 77 2.76 15.88 1.39
C ASN A 77 3.05 15.15 2.72
N SER A 78 2.83 13.84 2.75
CA SER A 78 3.05 13.01 3.93
C SER A 78 3.49 11.61 3.55
N VAL A 79 4.43 11.05 4.33
CA VAL A 79 4.90 9.67 4.18
C VAL A 79 4.67 8.96 5.50
N ARG A 80 3.97 7.83 5.45
CA ARG A 80 3.78 6.93 6.59
C ARG A 80 4.54 5.64 6.34
N PHE A 81 5.39 5.26 7.28
CA PHE A 81 6.12 4.00 7.22
C PHE A 81 5.19 2.86 7.66
N LEU A 82 5.20 1.78 6.89
CA LEU A 82 4.40 0.60 7.17
C LEU A 82 5.34 -0.53 7.56
N SER A 83 4.98 -1.22 8.64
CA SER A 83 5.63 -2.49 8.98
C SER A 83 5.04 -3.60 8.11
N PRO A 84 5.84 -4.60 7.70
CA PRO A 84 5.28 -5.86 7.23
C PRO A 84 4.27 -6.36 8.23
N ARG A 85 3.09 -6.75 7.73
CA ARG A 85 2.13 -7.48 8.54
C ARG A 85 2.86 -8.74 9.00
N SER A 86 3.22 -8.81 10.27
CA SER A 86 3.76 -10.04 10.85
C SER A 86 2.74 -11.14 10.56
N GLU A 87 3.16 -12.18 9.84
CA GLU A 87 2.47 -13.47 9.89
C GLU A 87 2.70 -14.06 11.29
N THR A 88 2.10 -13.44 12.30
CA THR A 88 1.97 -14.08 13.61
C THR A 88 0.92 -15.16 13.43
N GLY A 89 1.43 -16.38 13.17
CA GLY A 89 0.67 -17.60 13.37
C GLY A 89 0.07 -17.58 14.76
N GLY A 90 -1.25 -17.42 14.82
CA GLY A 90 -2.03 -17.69 16.01
C GLY A 90 -2.14 -19.19 16.17
N ALA A 91 -1.16 -19.79 16.84
CA ALA A 91 -1.41 -20.95 17.67
C ALA A 91 -2.48 -20.53 18.68
N GLY A 92 -3.74 -20.86 18.39
CA GLY A 92 -4.84 -20.71 19.31
C GLY A 92 -4.59 -21.65 20.48
N GLY A 93 -4.06 -21.08 21.56
CA GLY A 93 -3.89 -21.76 22.82
C GLY A 93 -5.22 -22.32 23.29
N GLU A 94 -5.18 -23.58 23.68
CA GLU A 94 -6.19 -24.31 24.41
C GLU A 94 -6.60 -23.50 25.65
N TYR A 95 -7.81 -22.93 25.61
CA TYR A 95 -8.47 -22.41 26.79
C TYR A 95 -9.22 -23.58 27.42
N SER A 96 -8.63 -24.20 28.43
CA SER A 96 -9.35 -25.10 29.32
C SER A 96 -10.43 -24.29 30.04
N GLU A 97 -11.69 -24.55 29.67
CA GLU A 97 -12.88 -23.94 30.26
C GLU A 97 -13.26 -24.75 31.52
N GLU A 98 -12.81 -24.30 32.69
CA GLU A 98 -13.33 -24.77 33.99
C GLU A 98 -14.07 -23.62 34.72
N GLY A 99 -15.40 -23.61 34.51
CA GLY A 99 -16.42 -23.16 35.47
C GLY A 99 -17.04 -21.77 35.30
N PRO A 100 -18.22 -21.49 35.88
CA PRO A 100 -19.40 -22.33 36.07
C PRO A 100 -20.60 -21.83 35.21
N ALA A 101 -21.58 -22.72 34.99
CA ALA A 101 -22.79 -22.46 34.22
C ALA A 101 -23.63 -21.28 34.78
N VAL A 102 -23.95 -20.31 33.92
CA VAL A 102 -24.98 -19.29 34.17
C VAL A 102 -26.26 -19.65 33.39
N PRO A 103 -27.44 -19.59 34.02
CA PRO A 103 -28.68 -20.09 33.43
C PRO A 103 -29.20 -19.15 32.32
N ALA A 104 -29.85 -19.77 31.34
CA ALA A 104 -30.53 -19.13 30.23
C ALA A 104 -31.63 -18.16 30.70
N GLY A 105 -31.72 -17.00 30.07
CA GLY A 105 -32.84 -16.09 30.22
C GLY A 105 -32.75 -14.87 29.31
N GLY A 106 -33.75 -14.71 28.43
CA GLY A 106 -34.12 -13.44 27.83
C GLY A 106 -33.71 -13.24 26.36
N GLU A 107 -34.29 -14.05 25.48
CA GLU A 107 -34.59 -13.63 24.11
C GLU A 107 -35.60 -12.49 24.15
N GLU A 108 -35.21 -11.23 23.94
CA GLU A 108 -36.17 -10.16 23.62
C GLU A 108 -35.48 -8.91 23.05
N ASP A 109 -35.67 -8.75 21.73
CA ASP A 109 -35.75 -7.50 20.97
C ASP A 109 -34.47 -6.65 20.75
N ILE A 110 -33.74 -6.96 19.68
CA ILE A 110 -32.84 -6.01 19.01
C ILE A 110 -33.55 -5.59 17.70
N PRO A 111 -34.09 -4.36 17.60
CA PRO A 111 -34.73 -3.92 16.37
C PRO A 111 -33.70 -3.65 15.26
N PHE A 112 -33.90 -4.28 14.09
CA PHE A 112 -33.56 -3.75 12.76
C PHE A 112 -34.82 -3.77 11.90
#